data_AF-A0A2D6Q5X3-F1
#
_entry.id   AF-A0A2D6Q5X3-F1
#
_cell.length_a   1.000
_cell.length_b   1.000
_cell.length_c   1.000
_cell.angle_alpha   90.00
_cell.angle_beta   90.00
_cell.angle_gamma   90.00
#
_symmetry.space_group_name_H-M   'P 1'
#
loop_
_entity.id
_entity.type
_entity.pdbx_description
1 polymer ?
#
loop_
_entity_poly.entity_id
_entity_poly.type
_entity_poly.pdbx_seq_one_letter_code
_entity_poly.pdbx_strand_id
1 'polypeptide(L)'
;MVSGKEDDGQYLSFHLISTRSAAIFSFTLYFLFIFAVAWLAKEELFTVFLGFFAVFLYLIATFVLLYLDFAMAEIVYLFPIALGAGFYALWYYDISPLLSGMNGPMLTILNIIVSFVFAALLSLLHPHGVDKLQGGRGLVIEHPEPVLPDTHEEEVSFEKTHSSHKMPEIKSLPIASKPMSVTIRGIEDKCKAINFVIGRVYSAKRGGSKEIREMIGIPKELYNEFSELVQDDDVVDPKELLTVVKSIQGKLHQLEMKESDIFKLGEAKIEMERSADGDDTIISVLSQNDKDPIEEYHSEALEVCSQVISYLEQQL
;
A
#
# COMPACT_ATOMS: atom_id res chain seq x y z
N MET A 1 10.66 32.20 0.20
CA MET A 1 10.64 32.21 -1.27
C MET A 1 10.21 30.83 -1.71
N VAL A 2 8.98 30.75 -2.20
CA VAL A 2 8.25 29.51 -2.51
C VAL A 2 8.57 29.12 -3.94
N SER A 3 9.24 27.98 -4.12
CA SER A 3 9.44 27.32 -5.41
C SER A 3 9.35 25.82 -5.18
N GLY A 4 8.17 25.25 -5.43
CA GLY A 4 7.93 23.82 -5.18
C GLY A 4 6.54 23.31 -5.58
N LYS A 5 5.77 24.05 -6.40
CA LYS A 5 4.42 23.67 -6.85
C LYS A 5 4.32 23.40 -8.36
N GLU A 6 5.44 23.32 -9.10
CA GLU A 6 5.40 23.18 -10.57
C GLU A 6 5.54 21.74 -11.10
N ASP A 7 5.81 20.72 -10.27
CA ASP A 7 6.13 19.38 -10.80
C ASP A 7 4.91 18.44 -10.97
N ASP A 8 3.86 18.56 -10.13
CA ASP A 8 2.74 17.61 -10.15
C ASP A 8 1.92 17.63 -11.46
N GLY A 9 1.86 18.80 -12.11
CA GLY A 9 1.18 18.95 -13.40
C GLY A 9 1.87 18.22 -14.56
N GLN A 10 3.20 18.07 -14.51
CA GLN A 10 3.94 17.37 -15.56
C GLN A 10 3.72 15.86 -15.48
N TYR A 11 3.69 15.28 -14.27
CA TYR A 11 3.46 13.85 -14.07
C TYR A 11 2.06 13.40 -14.53
N LEU A 12 1.01 14.16 -14.21
CA LEU A 12 -0.36 13.80 -14.59
C LEU A 12 -0.55 13.82 -16.12
N SER A 13 0.05 14.82 -16.78
CA SER A 13 -0.03 14.95 -18.23
C SER A 13 0.68 13.81 -18.97
N PHE A 14 1.82 13.36 -18.45
CA PHE A 14 2.60 12.26 -19.03
C PHE A 14 1.85 10.92 -18.93
N HIS A 15 1.23 10.63 -17.78
CA HIS A 15 0.45 9.40 -17.58
C HIS A 15 -0.78 9.32 -18.50
N LEU A 16 -1.50 10.43 -18.68
CA LEU A 16 -2.67 10.49 -19.58
C LEU A 16 -2.28 10.27 -21.05
N ILE A 17 -1.17 10.86 -21.49
CA ILE A 17 -0.66 10.70 -22.86
C ILE A 17 -0.21 9.25 -23.11
N SER A 18 0.46 8.64 -22.13
CA SER A 18 0.90 7.24 -22.19
C SER A 18 -0.29 6.28 -22.28
N THR A 19 -1.28 6.44 -21.39
CA THR A 19 -2.48 5.59 -21.33
C THR A 19 -3.30 5.69 -22.62
N ARG A 20 -3.47 6.91 -23.15
CA ARG A 20 -4.18 7.13 -24.43
C ARG A 20 -3.46 6.45 -25.60
N SER A 21 -2.14 6.52 -25.64
CA SER A 21 -1.34 5.88 -26.69
C SER A 21 -1.44 4.36 -26.61
N ALA A 22 -1.36 3.79 -25.41
CA ALA A 22 -1.57 2.37 -25.17
C ALA A 22 -2.99 1.91 -25.57
N ALA A 23 -4.01 2.73 -25.32
CA ALA A 23 -5.38 2.46 -25.75
C ALA A 23 -5.51 2.42 -27.27
N ILE A 24 -5.06 3.46 -27.95
CA ILE A 24 -5.10 3.54 -29.42
C ILE A 24 -4.38 2.34 -30.03
N PHE A 25 -3.18 2.01 -29.53
CA PHE A 25 -2.42 0.87 -30.00
C PHE A 25 -3.16 -0.45 -29.78
N SER A 26 -3.71 -0.68 -28.58
CA SER A 26 -4.38 -1.94 -28.23
C SER A 26 -5.67 -2.15 -29.05
N PHE A 27 -6.47 -1.09 -29.23
CA PHE A 27 -7.67 -1.18 -30.08
C PHE A 27 -7.31 -1.39 -31.56
N THR A 28 -6.26 -0.73 -32.06
CA THR A 28 -5.77 -0.96 -33.42
C THR A 28 -5.35 -2.41 -33.61
N LEU A 29 -4.59 -2.96 -32.67
CA LEU A 29 -4.15 -4.35 -32.69
C LEU A 29 -5.35 -5.32 -32.61
N TYR A 30 -6.34 -5.02 -31.77
CA TYR A 30 -7.59 -5.80 -31.68
C TYR A 30 -8.34 -5.82 -33.02
N PHE A 31 -8.53 -4.68 -33.68
CA PHE A 31 -9.21 -4.67 -34.98
C PHE A 31 -8.42 -5.43 -36.04
N LEU A 32 -7.10 -5.27 -36.11
CA LEU A 32 -6.24 -6.06 -37.01
C LEU A 32 -6.36 -7.56 -36.74
N PHE A 33 -6.44 -7.96 -35.46
CA PHE A 33 -6.69 -9.34 -35.06
C PHE A 33 -8.06 -9.83 -35.56
N ILE A 34 -9.14 -9.06 -35.38
CA ILE A 34 -10.48 -9.43 -35.88
C ILE A 34 -10.49 -9.57 -37.41
N PHE A 35 -9.85 -8.66 -38.14
CA PHE A 35 -9.70 -8.76 -39.59
C PHE A 35 -8.93 -10.03 -40.00
N ALA A 36 -7.83 -10.34 -39.31
CA ALA A 36 -7.04 -11.53 -39.58
C ALA A 36 -7.84 -12.82 -39.32
N VAL A 37 -8.59 -12.89 -38.22
CA VAL A 37 -9.43 -14.06 -37.89
C VAL A 37 -10.57 -14.21 -38.89
N ALA A 38 -11.26 -13.13 -39.26
CA ALA A 38 -12.32 -13.16 -40.28
C ALA A 38 -11.80 -13.65 -41.62
N TRP A 39 -10.62 -13.15 -42.04
CA TRP A 39 -9.97 -13.60 -43.27
C TRP A 39 -9.60 -15.10 -43.23
N LEU A 40 -9.00 -15.56 -42.13
CA LEU A 40 -8.56 -16.95 -41.98
C LEU A 40 -9.74 -17.93 -41.86
N ALA A 41 -10.78 -17.55 -41.13
CA ALA A 41 -11.97 -18.37 -40.94
C ALA A 41 -12.93 -18.33 -42.15
N LYS A 42 -12.75 -17.38 -43.08
CA LYS A 42 -13.69 -17.09 -44.18
C LYS A 42 -15.10 -16.76 -43.67
N GLU A 43 -15.15 -16.06 -42.54
CA GLU A 43 -16.39 -15.66 -41.87
C GLU A 43 -16.63 -14.16 -42.02
N GLU A 44 -17.88 -13.73 -41.83
CA GLU A 44 -18.20 -12.31 -41.83
C GLU A 44 -17.53 -11.58 -40.66
N LEU A 45 -17.03 -10.37 -40.91
CA LEU A 45 -16.34 -9.56 -39.90
C LEU A 45 -17.20 -9.35 -38.64
N PHE A 46 -18.51 -9.13 -38.84
CA PHE A 46 -19.45 -8.91 -37.74
C PHE A 46 -19.62 -10.16 -36.86
N THR A 47 -19.70 -11.34 -37.49
CA THR A 47 -19.77 -12.63 -36.80
C THR A 47 -18.52 -12.87 -35.96
N VAL A 48 -17.32 -12.62 -36.51
CA VAL A 48 -16.07 -12.74 -35.75
C VAL A 48 -15.99 -11.72 -34.62
N PHE A 49 -16.38 -10.47 -34.87
CA PHE A 49 -16.44 -9.43 -33.84
C PHE A 49 -17.36 -9.86 -32.68
N LEU A 50 -18.54 -10.40 -32.98
CA LEU A 50 -19.48 -10.88 -31.96
C LEU A 50 -18.88 -12.06 -31.17
N GLY A 51 -18.16 -12.97 -31.85
CA GLY A 51 -17.46 -14.08 -31.22
C GLY A 51 -16.31 -13.67 -30.29
N PHE A 52 -15.74 -12.48 -30.48
CA PHE A 52 -14.67 -11.90 -29.65
C PHE A 52 -15.12 -10.67 -28.84
N PHE A 53 -16.44 -10.48 -28.68
CA PHE A 53 -16.98 -9.30 -28.02
C PHE A 53 -16.54 -9.20 -26.54
N ALA A 54 -16.30 -10.32 -25.86
CA ALA A 54 -15.79 -10.33 -24.50
C ALA A 54 -14.38 -9.73 -24.39
N VAL A 55 -13.49 -9.95 -25.38
CA VAL A 55 -12.17 -9.29 -25.45
C VAL A 55 -12.33 -7.78 -25.62
N PHE A 56 -13.28 -7.34 -26.47
CA PHE A 56 -13.55 -5.92 -26.66
C PHE A 56 -14.04 -5.24 -25.37
N LEU A 57 -15.00 -5.86 -24.67
CA LEU A 57 -15.47 -5.38 -23.37
C LEU A 57 -14.35 -5.37 -22.32
N TYR A 58 -13.48 -6.37 -22.33
CA TYR A 58 -12.33 -6.43 -21.45
C TYR A 58 -11.38 -5.24 -21.67
N LEU A 59 -11.07 -4.91 -22.93
CA LEU A 59 -10.23 -3.75 -23.27
C LEU A 59 -10.88 -2.44 -22.80
N ILE A 60 -12.17 -2.24 -23.05
CA ILE A 60 -12.90 -1.07 -22.56
C ILE A 60 -12.83 -0.99 -21.03
N ALA A 61 -13.19 -2.06 -20.33
CA ALA A 61 -13.20 -2.10 -18.87
C ALA A 61 -11.80 -1.80 -18.30
N THR A 62 -10.76 -2.41 -18.87
CA THR A 62 -9.37 -2.17 -18.44
C THR A 62 -8.97 -0.71 -18.61
N PHE A 63 -9.27 -0.08 -19.74
CA PHE A 63 -8.93 1.34 -19.94
C PHE A 63 -9.79 2.28 -19.10
N VAL A 64 -11.05 1.95 -18.82
CA VAL A 64 -11.88 2.70 -17.87
C VAL A 64 -11.28 2.60 -16.46
N LEU A 65 -10.87 1.41 -16.02
CA LEU A 65 -10.24 1.22 -14.71
C LEU A 65 -8.89 1.95 -14.60
N LEU A 66 -8.07 1.90 -15.66
CA LEU A 66 -6.81 2.66 -15.72
C LEU A 66 -7.06 4.17 -15.70
N TYR A 67 -8.10 4.65 -16.40
CA TYR A 67 -8.46 6.06 -16.43
C TYR A 67 -8.95 6.58 -15.07
N LEU A 68 -9.65 5.74 -14.31
CA LEU A 68 -10.13 6.06 -12.97
C LEU A 68 -9.10 5.81 -11.86
N ASP A 69 -7.88 5.37 -12.19
CA ASP A 69 -6.83 4.93 -11.26
C ASP A 69 -7.31 3.85 -10.24
N PHE A 70 -8.33 3.06 -10.61
CA PHE A 70 -8.87 1.94 -9.83
C PHE A 70 -8.30 0.57 -10.27
N ALA A 71 -7.23 0.57 -11.06
CA ALA A 71 -6.66 -0.65 -11.63
C ALA A 71 -5.94 -1.48 -10.55
N MET A 72 -6.71 -2.19 -9.73
CA MET A 72 -6.21 -3.26 -8.87
C MET A 72 -5.84 -4.45 -9.76
N ALA A 73 -4.61 -4.98 -9.62
CA ALA A 73 -4.13 -6.05 -10.48
C ALA A 73 -5.03 -7.27 -10.47
N GLU A 74 -5.50 -7.63 -9.28
CA GLU A 74 -6.41 -8.74 -9.05
C GLU A 74 -7.67 -8.63 -9.92
N ILE A 75 -8.23 -7.42 -10.04
CA ILE A 75 -9.42 -7.15 -10.83
C ILE A 75 -9.11 -7.33 -12.32
N VAL A 76 -8.00 -6.77 -12.82
CA VAL A 76 -7.60 -6.87 -14.24
C VAL A 76 -7.43 -8.33 -14.68
N TYR A 77 -6.88 -9.20 -13.82
CA TYR A 77 -6.72 -10.63 -14.14
C TYR A 77 -8.00 -11.46 -13.96
N LEU A 78 -8.96 -11.00 -13.15
CA LEU A 78 -10.23 -11.69 -12.95
C LEU A 78 -11.23 -11.41 -14.08
N PHE A 79 -11.22 -10.21 -14.66
CA PHE A 79 -12.15 -9.78 -15.71
C PHE A 79 -12.20 -10.71 -16.95
N PRO A 80 -11.08 -11.18 -17.51
CA PRO A 80 -11.08 -12.14 -18.62
C PRO A 80 -11.91 -13.39 -18.34
N ILE A 81 -11.83 -13.92 -17.12
CA ILE A 81 -12.55 -15.12 -16.70
C ILE A 81 -14.04 -14.78 -16.55
N ALA A 82 -14.37 -13.68 -15.88
CA ALA A 82 -15.76 -13.25 -15.68
C ALA A 82 -16.48 -12.95 -17.00
N LEU A 83 -15.84 -12.23 -17.92
CA LEU A 83 -16.40 -11.91 -19.24
C LEU A 83 -16.49 -13.14 -20.14
N GLY A 84 -15.50 -14.04 -20.08
CA GLY A 84 -15.56 -15.35 -20.76
C GLY A 84 -16.74 -16.19 -20.27
N ALA A 85 -16.93 -16.30 -18.96
CA ALA A 85 -18.08 -17.00 -18.37
C ALA A 85 -19.41 -16.35 -18.77
N GLY A 86 -19.47 -15.01 -18.79
CA GLY A 86 -20.63 -14.27 -19.29
C GLY A 86 -20.94 -14.59 -20.75
N PHE A 87 -19.94 -14.59 -21.63
CA PHE A 87 -20.10 -14.99 -23.03
C PHE A 87 -20.61 -16.43 -23.16
N TYR A 88 -20.03 -17.37 -22.40
CA TYR A 88 -20.48 -18.76 -22.40
C TYR A 88 -21.94 -18.89 -21.97
N ALA A 89 -22.36 -18.15 -20.95
CA ALA A 89 -23.75 -18.13 -20.51
C ALA A 89 -24.67 -17.57 -21.61
N LEU A 90 -24.30 -16.47 -22.27
CA LEU A 90 -25.07 -15.91 -23.38
C LEU A 90 -25.27 -16.90 -24.53
N TRP A 91 -24.22 -17.65 -24.86
CA TRP A 91 -24.26 -18.72 -25.85
C TRP A 91 -25.10 -19.92 -25.37
N TYR A 92 -24.90 -20.39 -24.14
CA TYR A 92 -25.57 -21.58 -23.59
C TYR A 92 -27.08 -21.40 -23.50
N TYR A 93 -27.55 -20.19 -23.15
CA TYR A 93 -28.97 -19.86 -23.09
C TYR A 93 -29.57 -19.41 -24.42
N ASP A 94 -28.81 -19.49 -25.53
CA ASP A 94 -29.25 -19.12 -26.88
C ASP A 94 -29.92 -17.73 -26.93
N ILE A 95 -29.30 -16.75 -26.27
CA ILE A 95 -29.86 -15.39 -26.15
C ILE A 95 -29.91 -14.69 -27.53
N SER A 96 -29.11 -15.14 -28.49
CA SER A 96 -29.09 -14.60 -29.86
C SER A 96 -28.90 -15.73 -30.89
N PRO A 97 -29.73 -15.79 -31.96
CA PRO A 97 -29.57 -16.76 -33.05
C PRO A 97 -28.20 -16.69 -33.75
N LEU A 98 -27.53 -15.53 -33.70
CA LEU A 98 -26.19 -15.37 -34.28
C LEU A 98 -25.12 -16.08 -33.44
N LEU A 99 -25.34 -16.23 -32.12
CA LEU A 99 -24.41 -16.91 -31.22
C LEU A 99 -24.57 -18.43 -31.28
N SER A 100 -25.79 -18.95 -31.42
CA SER A 100 -26.02 -20.41 -31.47
C SER A 100 -25.38 -21.10 -32.66
N GLY A 101 -25.16 -20.38 -33.77
CA GLY A 101 -24.41 -20.90 -34.92
C GLY A 101 -22.91 -21.07 -34.67
N MET A 102 -22.38 -20.56 -33.56
CA MET A 102 -20.95 -20.56 -33.25
C MET A 102 -20.52 -21.72 -32.33
N ASN A 103 -19.24 -22.07 -32.39
CA ASN A 103 -18.61 -22.95 -31.40
C ASN A 103 -18.32 -22.18 -30.10
N GLY A 104 -19.36 -21.96 -29.30
CA GLY A 104 -19.30 -21.19 -28.05
C GLY A 104 -18.24 -21.65 -27.04
N PRO A 105 -18.08 -22.97 -26.76
CA PRO A 105 -17.05 -23.44 -25.84
C PRO A 105 -15.63 -23.07 -26.30
N MET A 106 -15.32 -23.27 -27.59
CA MET A 106 -14.02 -22.92 -28.14
C MET A 106 -13.78 -21.40 -28.12
N LEU A 107 -14.78 -20.62 -28.52
CA LEU A 107 -14.70 -19.15 -28.49
C LEU A 107 -14.55 -18.62 -27.06
N THR A 108 -15.17 -19.24 -26.06
CA THR A 108 -15.00 -18.88 -24.65
C THR A 108 -13.55 -19.00 -24.22
N ILE A 109 -12.91 -20.14 -24.52
CA ILE A 109 -11.50 -20.38 -24.19
C ILE A 109 -10.61 -19.38 -24.94
N LEU A 110 -10.88 -19.14 -26.22
CA LEU A 110 -10.13 -18.17 -27.02
C LEU A 110 -10.27 -16.74 -26.49
N ASN A 111 -11.46 -16.31 -26.08
CA ASN A 111 -11.67 -14.99 -25.46
C ASN A 111 -10.81 -14.84 -24.20
N ILE A 112 -10.77 -15.85 -23.34
CA ILE A 112 -9.95 -15.83 -22.12
C ILE A 112 -8.46 -15.71 -22.47
N ILE A 113 -7.96 -16.57 -23.38
CA ILE A 113 -6.56 -16.57 -23.79
C ILE A 113 -6.17 -15.23 -24.41
N VAL A 114 -6.96 -14.74 -25.37
CA VAL A 114 -6.68 -13.48 -26.07
C VAL A 114 -6.71 -12.30 -25.09
N SER A 115 -7.67 -12.27 -24.16
CA SER A 115 -7.70 -11.22 -23.12
C SER A 115 -6.45 -11.25 -22.24
N PHE A 116 -5.94 -12.41 -21.84
CA PHE A 116 -4.68 -12.49 -21.09
C PHE A 116 -3.46 -12.07 -21.92
N VAL A 117 -3.44 -12.36 -23.22
CA VAL A 117 -2.39 -11.84 -24.12
C VAL A 117 -2.42 -10.31 -24.16
N PHE A 118 -3.61 -9.71 -24.28
CA PHE A 118 -3.74 -8.25 -24.19
C PHE A 118 -3.35 -7.72 -22.81
N ALA A 119 -3.70 -8.40 -21.71
CA ALA A 119 -3.26 -8.03 -20.36
C ALA A 119 -1.73 -7.98 -20.24
N ALA A 120 -1.05 -9.00 -20.79
CA ALA A 120 0.40 -9.08 -20.81
C ALA A 120 1.02 -7.97 -21.66
N LEU A 121 0.47 -7.70 -22.85
CA LEU A 121 0.92 -6.59 -23.72
C LEU A 121 0.74 -5.23 -23.03
N LEU A 122 -0.38 -5.00 -22.36
CA LEU A 122 -0.62 -3.77 -21.59
C LEU A 122 0.38 -3.61 -20.45
N SER A 123 0.70 -4.71 -19.75
CA SER A 123 1.72 -4.71 -18.70
C SER A 123 3.10 -4.33 -19.25
N LEU A 124 3.45 -4.79 -20.45
CA LEU A 124 4.72 -4.43 -21.12
C LEU A 124 4.74 -2.98 -21.63
N LEU A 125 3.62 -2.49 -22.15
CA LEU A 125 3.51 -1.13 -22.71
C LEU A 125 3.38 -0.06 -21.62
N HIS A 126 2.97 -0.44 -20.41
CA HIS A 126 2.79 0.47 -19.29
C HIS A 126 3.60 0.02 -18.05
N PRO A 127 4.95 0.01 -18.12
CA PRO A 127 5.81 -0.55 -17.08
C PRO A 127 5.66 0.16 -15.72
N HIS A 128 5.31 1.44 -15.68
CA HIS A 128 5.01 2.15 -14.41
C HIS A 128 3.69 1.71 -13.76
N GLY A 129 2.78 1.09 -14.53
CA GLY A 129 1.60 0.44 -13.96
C GLY A 129 1.96 -0.89 -13.31
N VAL A 130 3.03 -1.55 -13.73
CA VAL A 130 3.46 -2.85 -13.20
C VAL A 130 3.95 -2.72 -11.75
N ASP A 131 4.59 -1.62 -11.39
CA ASP A 131 4.97 -1.36 -9.99
C ASP A 131 3.73 -1.19 -9.07
N LYS A 132 2.64 -0.59 -9.58
CA LYS A 132 1.33 -0.54 -8.88
C LYS A 132 0.61 -1.90 -8.91
N LEU A 133 0.71 -2.66 -10.00
CA LEU A 133 0.01 -3.95 -10.19
C LEU A 133 0.69 -5.12 -9.45
N GLN A 134 2.01 -5.07 -9.20
CA GLN A 134 2.74 -6.12 -8.49
C GLN A 134 2.67 -6.01 -6.95
N GLY A 135 1.75 -5.21 -6.41
CA GLY A 135 1.63 -5.04 -4.96
C GLY A 135 2.78 -4.23 -4.36
N GLY A 136 3.50 -3.45 -5.17
CA GLY A 136 4.33 -2.37 -4.68
C GLY A 136 3.44 -1.37 -3.95
N ARG A 137 3.51 -1.37 -2.63
CA ARG A 137 2.96 -0.35 -1.73
C ARG A 137 3.51 1.04 -2.10
N GLY A 138 2.97 1.62 -3.16
CA GLY A 138 3.21 2.99 -3.62
C GLY A 138 1.95 3.85 -3.53
N LEU A 139 0.97 3.44 -2.72
CA LEU A 139 -0.02 4.37 -2.18
C LEU A 139 0.67 5.15 -1.06
N VAL A 140 1.43 6.18 -1.45
CA VAL A 140 1.55 7.36 -0.60
C VAL A 140 0.12 7.86 -0.49
N ILE A 141 -0.52 7.62 0.66
CA ILE A 141 -1.77 8.29 0.99
C ILE A 141 -1.37 9.75 1.11
N GLU A 142 -1.54 10.52 0.03
CA GLU A 142 -1.65 11.95 0.16
C GLU A 142 -2.87 12.19 1.04
N HIS A 143 -2.61 12.38 2.34
CA HIS A 143 -3.61 12.93 3.22
C HIS A 143 -4.08 14.24 2.56
N PRO A 144 -5.37 14.40 2.25
CA PRO A 144 -5.86 15.67 1.76
C PRO A 144 -5.37 16.75 2.74
N GLU A 145 -4.82 17.85 2.22
CA GLU A 145 -4.49 19.02 3.05
C GLU A 145 -5.68 19.22 4.00
N PRO A 146 -5.45 19.24 5.32
CA PRO A 146 -6.54 19.30 6.27
C PRO A 146 -7.42 20.46 5.87
N VAL A 147 -8.65 20.15 5.44
CA VAL A 147 -9.68 21.17 5.23
C VAL A 147 -9.85 21.77 6.60
N LEU A 148 -9.24 22.95 6.81
CA LEU A 148 -9.49 23.76 7.98
C LEU A 148 -11.01 23.91 8.04
N PRO A 149 -11.68 23.31 9.04
CA PRO A 149 -13.10 23.46 9.16
C PRO A 149 -13.30 24.96 9.41
N ASP A 150 -13.95 25.64 8.46
CA ASP A 150 -14.56 26.93 8.77
C ASP A 150 -15.52 26.65 9.92
N THR A 151 -15.15 27.19 11.08
CA THR A 151 -15.82 27.02 12.35
C THR A 151 -17.24 27.55 12.24
N HIS A 152 -18.17 26.65 11.95
CA HIS A 152 -19.55 26.79 12.37
C HIS A 152 -19.95 25.50 13.08
N GLU A 153 -19.93 25.59 14.41
CA GLU A 153 -20.45 24.60 15.34
C GLU A 153 -21.95 24.38 15.05
N GLU A 154 -22.30 23.22 14.53
CA GLU A 154 -23.65 22.67 14.67
C GLU A 154 -23.57 21.38 15.49
N GLU A 155 -24.15 21.43 16.70
CA GLU A 155 -24.35 20.29 17.57
C GLU A 155 -25.23 19.24 16.90
N VAL A 156 -24.65 18.11 16.49
CA VAL A 156 -25.41 16.94 16.05
C VAL A 156 -25.37 15.87 17.14
N SER A 157 -26.51 15.68 17.82
CA SER A 157 -26.67 14.70 18.90
C SER A 157 -26.50 13.26 18.39
N PHE A 158 -25.53 12.55 18.97
CA PHE A 158 -25.08 11.21 18.58
C PHE A 158 -25.92 10.07 19.19
N GLU A 159 -27.25 10.21 19.27
CA GLU A 159 -28.06 9.34 20.13
C GLU A 159 -28.86 8.24 19.43
N LYS A 160 -28.67 7.96 18.14
CA LYS A 160 -29.45 6.90 17.46
C LYS A 160 -28.73 6.15 16.33
N THR A 161 -27.79 5.25 16.64
CA THR A 161 -27.50 4.16 15.67
C THR A 161 -26.89 2.85 16.15
N HIS A 162 -26.69 2.57 17.45
CA HIS A 162 -26.14 1.26 17.86
C HIS A 162 -26.99 0.57 18.91
N SER A 163 -28.00 -0.16 18.43
CA SER A 163 -28.76 -1.13 19.22
C SER A 163 -28.23 -2.54 18.94
N SER A 164 -27.84 -3.22 20.04
CA SER A 164 -27.96 -4.66 20.25
C SER A 164 -26.99 -5.61 19.54
N HIS A 165 -25.73 -5.62 20.00
CA HIS A 165 -25.03 -6.88 20.24
C HIS A 165 -24.57 -6.93 21.70
N LYS A 166 -25.06 -7.94 22.44
CA LYS A 166 -24.60 -8.27 23.79
C LYS A 166 -23.16 -8.78 23.67
N MET A 167 -22.19 -7.90 23.89
CA MET A 167 -20.81 -8.32 24.15
C MET A 167 -20.75 -8.96 25.55
N PRO A 168 -19.93 -10.02 25.73
CA PRO A 168 -19.58 -10.49 27.05
C PRO A 168 -18.89 -9.37 27.83
N GLU A 169 -19.13 -9.34 29.14
CA GLU A 169 -18.66 -8.31 30.06
C GLU A 169 -17.12 -8.41 30.22
N ILE A 170 -16.39 -7.70 29.36
CA ILE A 170 -14.94 -7.54 29.47
C ILE A 170 -14.67 -6.63 30.66
N LYS A 171 -13.82 -7.07 31.59
CA LYS A 171 -13.28 -6.22 32.66
C LYS A 171 -12.47 -5.09 32.01
N SER A 172 -13.12 -3.96 31.77
CA SER A 172 -12.45 -2.73 31.37
C SER A 172 -11.56 -2.25 32.51
N LEU A 173 -10.31 -1.92 32.17
CA LEU A 173 -9.30 -1.48 33.11
C LEU A 173 -9.45 0.02 33.36
N PRO A 174 -9.33 0.49 34.61
CA PRO A 174 -9.53 1.90 34.94
C PRO A 174 -8.21 2.66 34.80
N ILE A 175 -7.71 2.89 33.57
CA ILE A 175 -6.56 3.78 33.35
C ILE A 175 -6.77 4.60 32.08
N ALA A 176 -7.06 5.89 32.30
CA ALA A 176 -7.07 7.01 31.34
C ALA A 176 -8.04 6.93 30.15
N SER A 177 -8.55 8.09 29.74
CA SER A 177 -9.69 8.30 28.84
C SER A 177 -9.50 7.90 27.36
N LYS A 178 -8.53 7.02 27.04
CA LYS A 178 -8.29 6.50 25.69
C LYS A 178 -8.25 4.97 25.74
N PRO A 179 -9.03 4.26 24.90
CA PRO A 179 -9.02 2.80 24.88
C PRO A 179 -7.63 2.28 24.47
N MET A 180 -7.09 1.34 25.24
CA MET A 180 -5.74 0.76 25.10
C MET A 180 -5.46 0.22 23.69
N SER A 181 -6.50 -0.22 22.99
CA SER A 181 -6.44 -0.69 21.59
C SER A 181 -5.90 0.36 20.62
N VAL A 182 -6.12 1.64 20.92
CA VAL A 182 -5.61 2.78 20.13
C VAL A 182 -4.12 3.01 20.42
N THR A 183 -3.65 2.72 21.64
CA THR A 183 -2.25 2.88 22.06
C THR A 183 -1.35 1.75 21.53
N ILE A 184 -1.84 0.51 21.52
CA ILE A 184 -1.08 -0.67 21.09
C ILE A 184 -0.70 -0.60 19.61
N ARG A 185 -1.66 -0.31 18.71
CA ARG A 185 -1.38 -0.14 17.27
C ARG A 185 -0.39 1.00 17.00
N GLY A 186 -0.32 1.97 17.90
CA GLY A 186 0.64 3.06 17.84
C GLY A 186 2.10 2.58 17.86
N ILE A 187 2.46 1.62 18.73
CA ILE A 187 3.88 1.22 18.87
C ILE A 187 4.44 0.63 17.57
N GLU A 188 3.73 -0.30 16.94
CA GLU A 188 4.19 -0.97 15.73
C GLU A 188 4.41 0.03 14.58
N ASP A 189 3.42 0.89 14.33
CA ASP A 189 3.47 1.87 13.24
C ASP A 189 4.58 2.90 13.46
N LYS A 190 4.76 3.38 14.70
CA LYS A 190 5.84 4.33 15.03
C LYS A 190 7.22 3.68 14.92
N CYS A 191 7.39 2.43 15.38
CA CYS A 191 8.65 1.70 15.22
C CYS A 191 9.02 1.49 13.74
N LYS A 192 8.04 1.16 12.90
CA LYS A 192 8.22 1.04 11.44
C LYS A 192 8.61 2.37 10.80
N ALA A 193 7.94 3.46 11.18
CA ALA A 193 8.24 4.80 10.69
C ALA A 193 9.68 5.22 11.06
N ILE A 194 10.10 4.97 12.31
CA ILE A 194 11.46 5.22 12.78
C ILE A 194 12.49 4.46 11.93
N ASN A 195 12.28 3.15 11.74
CA ASN A 195 13.17 2.33 10.91
C ASN A 195 13.25 2.79 9.45
N PHE A 196 12.13 3.30 8.91
CA PHE A 196 12.10 3.85 7.56
C PHE A 196 12.97 5.10 7.43
N VAL A 197 12.87 6.03 8.39
CA VAL A 197 13.70 7.24 8.47
C VAL A 197 15.19 6.87 8.62
N ILE A 198 15.52 5.93 9.51
CA ILE A 198 16.88 5.36 9.63
C ILE A 198 17.37 4.83 8.29
N GLY A 199 16.51 4.13 7.56
CA GLY A 199 16.78 3.57 6.24
C GLY A 199 17.16 4.62 5.19
N ARG A 200 16.49 5.78 5.20
CA ARG A 200 16.72 6.91 4.28
C ARG A 200 17.97 7.70 4.65
N VAL A 201 18.09 8.08 5.93
CA VAL A 201 19.20 8.89 6.44
C VAL A 201 20.51 8.12 6.31
N TYR A 202 20.60 6.90 6.86
CA TYR A 202 21.80 6.06 6.80
C TYR A 202 21.82 5.11 5.60
N SER A 203 21.30 5.57 4.46
CA SER A 203 21.37 4.81 3.21
C SER A 203 22.81 4.74 2.66
N ALA A 204 23.11 3.69 1.90
CA ALA A 204 24.41 3.56 1.22
C ALA A 204 24.74 4.75 0.29
N LYS A 205 23.71 5.40 -0.27
CA LYS A 205 23.86 6.59 -1.12
C LYS A 205 24.37 7.81 -0.35
N ARG A 206 24.14 7.89 0.96
CA ARG A 206 24.58 8.98 1.84
C ARG A 206 25.81 8.59 2.68
N GLY A 207 26.46 7.47 2.36
CA GLY A 207 27.63 6.97 3.10
C GLY A 207 27.30 6.14 4.34
N GLY A 208 26.03 5.84 4.59
CA GLY A 208 25.64 4.88 5.64
C GLY A 208 25.91 3.43 5.23
N SER A 209 25.81 2.50 6.18
CA SER A 209 26.02 1.07 5.94
C SER A 209 24.85 0.23 6.47
N LYS A 210 24.77 -1.03 6.04
CA LYS A 210 23.75 -1.95 6.56
C LYS A 210 23.97 -2.19 8.05
N GLU A 211 25.23 -2.33 8.46
CA GLU A 211 25.65 -2.57 9.84
C GLU A 211 25.23 -1.40 10.74
N ILE A 212 25.42 -0.15 10.30
CA ILE A 212 24.98 1.03 11.06
C ILE A 212 23.46 0.98 11.28
N ARG A 213 22.69 0.73 10.22
CA ARG A 213 21.23 0.63 10.30
C ARG A 213 20.76 -0.50 11.21
N GLU A 214 21.46 -1.64 11.23
CA GLU A 214 21.16 -2.75 12.14
C GLU A 214 21.51 -2.42 13.61
N MET A 215 22.54 -1.61 13.85
CA MET A 215 22.93 -1.21 15.21
C MET A 215 21.90 -0.26 15.85
N ILE A 216 21.38 0.71 15.09
CA ILE A 216 20.43 1.73 15.59
C ILE A 216 18.96 1.38 15.32
N GLY A 217 18.68 0.51 14.35
CA GLY A 217 17.33 0.10 14.01
C GLY A 217 16.65 -0.71 15.12
N ILE A 218 15.33 -0.65 15.14
CA ILE A 218 14.48 -1.48 15.98
C ILE A 218 14.29 -2.81 15.24
N PRO A 219 14.75 -3.96 15.78
CA PRO A 219 14.59 -5.25 15.12
C PRO A 219 13.12 -5.53 14.77
N LYS A 220 12.89 -6.08 13.57
CA LYS A 220 11.53 -6.35 13.07
C LYS A 220 10.78 -7.35 13.95
N GLU A 221 11.55 -8.28 14.50
CA GLU A 221 11.08 -9.34 15.37
C GLU A 221 10.35 -8.74 16.58
N LEU A 222 10.87 -7.65 17.17
CA LEU A 222 10.28 -7.07 18.39
C LEU A 222 8.89 -6.49 18.18
N TYR A 223 8.68 -5.66 17.15
CA TYR A 223 7.34 -5.07 16.94
C TYR A 223 6.36 -6.06 16.33
N ASN A 224 6.84 -7.10 15.62
CA ASN A 224 5.98 -8.20 15.17
C ASN A 224 5.52 -9.05 16.35
N GLU A 225 6.44 -9.44 17.23
CA GLU A 225 6.15 -10.21 18.45
C GLU A 225 5.22 -9.43 19.38
N PHE A 226 5.43 -8.12 19.50
CA PHE A 226 4.52 -7.23 20.20
C PHE A 226 3.09 -7.32 19.64
N SER A 227 2.91 -7.26 18.32
CA SER A 227 1.58 -7.35 17.70
C SER A 227 0.95 -8.74 17.82
N GLU A 228 1.75 -9.81 17.89
CA GLU A 228 1.27 -11.17 18.15
C GLU A 228 0.79 -11.35 19.59
N LEU A 229 1.46 -10.73 20.55
CA LEU A 229 1.13 -10.82 21.98
C LEU A 229 -0.09 -9.97 22.39
N VAL A 230 -0.56 -9.10 21.49
CA VAL A 230 -1.67 -8.17 21.73
C VAL A 230 -2.76 -8.29 20.65
N GLN A 231 -3.13 -9.52 20.31
CA GLN A 231 -4.22 -9.82 19.38
C GLN A 231 -5.59 -9.60 20.01
N ASP A 232 -6.51 -9.01 19.24
CA ASP A 232 -7.92 -8.79 19.63
C ASP A 232 -8.12 -8.05 20.97
N ASP A 233 -7.19 -7.15 21.30
CA ASP A 233 -7.15 -6.37 22.55
C ASP A 233 -6.93 -7.19 23.83
N ASP A 234 -6.63 -8.48 23.69
CA ASP A 234 -6.27 -9.38 24.80
C ASP A 234 -4.76 -9.56 24.89
N VAL A 235 -4.24 -9.57 26.12
CA VAL A 235 -2.82 -9.86 26.39
C VAL A 235 -2.66 -11.37 26.59
N VAL A 236 -1.93 -12.02 25.67
CA VAL A 236 -1.75 -13.48 25.69
C VAL A 236 -0.79 -13.92 26.81
N ASP A 237 0.38 -13.29 26.89
CA ASP A 237 1.38 -13.52 27.94
C ASP A 237 1.93 -12.18 28.47
N PRO A 238 1.48 -11.71 29.65
CA PRO A 238 1.94 -10.45 30.22
C PRO A 238 3.45 -10.37 30.51
N LYS A 239 4.11 -11.50 30.81
CA LYS A 239 5.55 -11.51 31.13
C LYS A 239 6.39 -11.41 29.86
N GLU A 240 5.98 -12.13 28.83
CA GLU A 240 6.61 -12.05 27.51
C GLU A 240 6.41 -10.66 26.91
N LEU A 241 5.19 -10.12 26.96
CA LEU A 241 4.90 -8.77 26.49
C LEU A 241 5.73 -7.71 27.23
N LEU A 242 5.87 -7.81 28.55
CA LEU A 242 6.72 -6.89 29.32
C LEU A 242 8.18 -6.93 28.85
N THR A 243 8.68 -8.12 28.49
CA THR A 243 10.05 -8.31 28.00
C THR A 243 10.23 -7.68 26.62
N VAL A 244 9.27 -7.88 25.71
CA VAL A 244 9.27 -7.29 24.37
C VAL A 244 9.20 -5.76 24.44
N VAL A 245 8.27 -5.22 25.22
CA VAL A 245 8.09 -3.76 25.36
C VAL A 245 9.32 -3.10 25.99
N LYS A 246 9.94 -3.71 27.02
CA LYS A 246 11.21 -3.22 27.57
C LYS A 246 12.34 -3.24 26.55
N SER A 247 12.37 -4.23 25.67
CA SER A 247 13.36 -4.33 24.59
C SER A 247 13.16 -3.24 23.53
N ILE A 248 11.91 -2.95 23.15
CA ILE A 248 11.57 -1.83 22.27
C ILE A 248 11.94 -0.49 22.92
N GLN A 249 11.57 -0.28 24.19
CA GLN A 249 11.90 0.93 24.93
C GLN A 249 13.42 1.14 25.02
N GLY A 250 14.19 0.08 25.27
CA GLY A 250 15.66 0.15 25.28
C GLY A 250 16.23 0.58 23.92
N LYS A 251 15.65 0.11 22.82
CA LYS A 251 16.03 0.56 21.47
C LYS A 251 15.65 2.02 21.19
N LEU A 252 14.51 2.48 21.68
CA LEU A 252 14.12 3.88 21.58
C LEU A 252 15.06 4.80 22.37
N HIS A 253 15.46 4.43 23.58
CA HIS A 253 16.47 5.17 24.35
C HIS A 253 17.85 5.15 23.68
N GLN A 254 18.20 4.09 22.96
CA GLN A 254 19.45 4.05 22.18
C GLN A 254 19.50 5.19 21.13
N LEU A 255 18.36 5.66 20.62
CA LEU A 255 18.31 6.79 19.67
C LEU A 255 18.61 8.14 20.32
N GLU A 256 18.52 8.25 21.64
CA GLU A 256 18.90 9.44 22.42
C GLU A 256 20.41 9.49 22.69
N MET A 257 21.13 8.41 22.42
CA MET A 257 22.59 8.34 22.57
C MET A 257 23.29 9.01 21.39
N LYS A 258 24.54 9.45 21.62
CA LYS A 258 25.39 10.00 20.58
C LYS A 258 25.76 8.93 19.56
N GLU A 259 25.94 9.32 18.30
CA GLU A 259 26.39 8.38 17.26
C GLU A 259 27.73 7.73 17.61
N SER A 260 28.66 8.52 18.15
CA SER A 260 30.00 8.06 18.55
C SER A 260 30.00 7.02 19.67
N ASP A 261 28.94 6.98 20.49
CA ASP A 261 28.77 5.98 21.55
C ASP A 261 28.28 4.62 21.01
N ILE A 262 27.58 4.62 19.87
CA ILE A 262 26.97 3.41 19.29
C ILE A 262 27.85 2.80 18.21
N PHE A 263 28.42 3.61 17.33
CA PHE A 263 29.21 3.12 16.21
C PHE A 263 30.39 4.03 15.87
N LYS A 264 31.47 3.40 15.39
CA LYS A 264 32.65 4.14 14.97
C LYS A 264 32.40 4.74 13.61
N LEU A 265 32.44 6.06 13.56
CA LEU A 265 32.47 6.83 12.34
C LEU A 265 33.84 6.65 11.72
N GLY A 266 33.96 5.66 10.82
CA GLY A 266 35.18 5.48 10.05
C GLY A 266 35.42 6.67 9.11
N GLU A 267 36.44 6.56 8.26
CA GLU A 267 36.74 7.52 7.18
C GLU A 267 35.62 7.63 6.12
N ALA A 268 34.47 6.99 6.34
CA ALA A 268 33.31 7.08 5.47
C ALA A 268 32.81 8.53 5.45
N LYS A 269 32.93 9.16 4.27
CA LYS A 269 32.38 10.49 4.03
C LYS A 269 30.86 10.38 3.95
N ILE A 270 30.20 10.55 5.10
CA ILE A 270 28.75 10.56 5.20
C ILE A 270 28.26 11.95 4.79
N GLU A 271 27.51 12.03 3.69
CA GLU A 271 26.98 13.28 3.14
C GLU A 271 25.62 13.59 3.78
N MET A 272 25.64 14.01 5.05
CA MET A 272 24.47 14.42 5.82
C MET A 272 24.83 15.54 6.81
N GLU A 273 23.85 16.30 7.28
CA GLU A 273 24.02 17.34 8.30
C GLU A 273 24.22 16.69 9.67
N ARG A 274 25.44 16.78 10.22
CA ARG A 274 25.84 16.15 11.49
C ARG A 274 27.19 16.68 11.95
N SER A 275 27.51 16.47 13.23
CA SER A 275 28.86 16.62 13.78
C SER A 275 29.81 15.59 13.16
N ALA A 276 31.00 16.05 12.78
CA ALA A 276 32.07 15.21 12.23
C ALA A 276 32.57 14.19 13.25
N ASP A 277 32.53 14.52 14.54
CA ASP A 277 32.97 13.67 15.64
C ASP A 277 31.87 12.73 16.16
N GLY A 278 30.65 12.82 15.60
CA GLY A 278 29.51 12.02 16.06
C GLY A 278 28.95 12.43 17.41
N ASP A 279 29.14 13.69 17.79
CA ASP A 279 28.67 14.24 19.07
C ASP A 279 27.17 14.49 19.12
N ASP A 280 26.50 14.48 17.97
CA ASP A 280 25.06 14.61 17.89
C ASP A 280 24.37 13.30 18.29
N THR A 281 23.19 13.44 18.90
CA THR A 281 22.33 12.28 19.17
C THR A 281 21.82 11.69 17.87
N ILE A 282 21.57 10.38 17.84
CA ILE A 282 21.03 9.73 16.63
C ILE A 282 19.69 10.38 16.25
N ILE A 283 18.81 10.64 17.22
CA ILE A 283 17.50 11.25 16.97
C ILE A 283 17.61 12.66 16.35
N SER A 284 18.56 13.50 16.80
CA SER A 284 18.78 14.82 16.20
C SER A 284 19.34 14.75 14.78
N VAL A 285 20.21 13.77 14.51
CA VAL A 285 20.73 13.56 13.14
C VAL A 285 19.61 13.08 12.22
N LEU A 286 18.71 12.21 12.70
CA LEU A 286 17.55 11.80 11.93
C LEU A 286 16.62 12.98 11.63
N SER A 287 16.34 13.85 12.62
CA SER A 287 15.40 14.98 12.47
C SER A 287 15.94 16.09 11.58
N GLN A 288 17.26 16.28 11.51
CA GLN A 288 17.88 17.25 10.61
C GLN A 288 17.92 16.79 9.14
N ASN A 289 17.97 15.47 8.90
CA ASN A 289 18.24 14.91 7.57
C ASN A 289 17.04 14.28 6.86
N ASP A 290 15.87 14.32 7.51
CA ASP A 290 14.61 13.79 7.02
C ASP A 290 13.46 14.73 7.39
N LYS A 291 12.38 14.73 6.60
CA LYS A 291 11.24 15.64 6.80
C LYS A 291 10.14 15.04 7.68
N ASP A 292 10.20 13.73 7.95
CA ASP A 292 9.23 13.07 8.79
C ASP A 292 9.40 13.50 10.26
N PRO A 293 8.31 13.61 11.05
CA PRO A 293 8.34 14.07 12.44
C PRO A 293 8.89 12.98 13.38
N ILE A 294 10.17 12.64 13.22
CA ILE A 294 10.80 11.52 13.92
C ILE A 294 10.84 11.70 15.44
N GLU A 295 10.96 12.93 15.92
CA GLU A 295 10.92 13.27 17.35
C GLU A 295 9.54 13.00 17.96
N GLU A 296 8.46 13.28 17.21
CA GLU A 296 7.10 12.95 17.61
C GLU A 296 6.89 11.43 17.64
N TYR A 297 7.36 10.73 16.59
CA TYR A 297 7.26 9.26 16.56
C TYR A 297 7.99 8.60 17.73
N HIS A 298 9.17 9.10 18.06
CA HIS A 298 9.99 8.61 19.15
C HIS A 298 9.37 8.89 20.53
N SER A 299 8.96 10.13 20.78
CA SER A 299 8.37 10.53 22.07
C SER A 299 7.04 9.83 22.36
N GLU A 300 6.16 9.73 21.36
CA GLU A 300 4.91 8.98 21.48
C GLU A 300 5.18 7.50 21.76
N ALA A 301 6.08 6.86 21.01
CA ALA A 301 6.41 5.45 21.22
C ALA A 301 6.97 5.18 22.63
N LEU A 302 7.81 6.08 23.15
CA LEU A 302 8.32 6.00 24.54
C LEU A 302 7.21 6.17 25.58
N GLU A 303 6.28 7.10 25.35
CA GLU A 303 5.12 7.30 26.24
C GLU A 303 4.28 6.02 26.31
N VAL A 304 3.93 5.43 25.16
CA VAL A 304 3.15 4.18 25.13
C VAL A 304 3.92 3.04 25.79
N CYS A 305 5.21 2.87 25.50
CA CYS A 305 6.02 1.84 26.15
C CYS A 305 5.99 1.98 27.67
N SER A 306 6.12 3.21 28.18
CA SER A 306 6.10 3.50 29.63
C SER A 306 4.75 3.19 30.27
N GLN A 307 3.65 3.50 29.58
CA GLN A 307 2.30 3.18 30.03
C GLN A 307 2.07 1.66 30.08
N VAL A 308 2.45 0.95 29.02
CA VAL A 308 2.29 -0.51 28.92
C VAL A 308 3.14 -1.22 29.97
N ILE A 309 4.40 -0.81 30.17
CA ILE A 309 5.27 -1.37 31.20
C ILE A 309 4.67 -1.17 32.59
N SER A 310 4.26 0.05 32.92
CA SER A 310 3.68 0.38 34.23
C SER A 310 2.43 -0.44 34.52
N TYR A 311 1.60 -0.67 33.49
CA TYR A 311 0.40 -1.49 33.59
C TYR A 311 0.74 -2.97 33.84
N LEU A 312 1.65 -3.54 33.05
CA LEU A 312 2.04 -4.96 33.19
C LEU A 312 2.72 -5.24 34.53
N GLU A 313 3.54 -4.32 35.03
CA GLU A 313 4.19 -4.44 36.34
C GLU A 313 3.20 -4.42 37.52
N GLN A 314 2.01 -3.82 37.36
CA GLN A 314 0.96 -3.86 38.39
C GLN A 314 0.18 -5.19 38.40
N GLN A 315 0.24 -5.96 37.32
CA GLN A 315 -0.49 -7.23 37.19
C GLN A 315 0.32 -8.46 37.57
N LEU A 316 1.65 -8.34 37.58
CA LEU A 316 2.61 -9.41 37.90
C LEU A 316 2.97 -9.44 39.38
#